data_AF-A0AAW2H703-F1
#
_entry.id   AF-A0AAW2H703-F1
#
_cell.length_a   1.000
_cell.length_b   1.000
_cell.length_c   1.000
_cell.angle_alpha   90.00
_cell.angle_beta   90.00
_cell.angle_gamma   90.00
#
_symmetry.space_group_name_H-M   'P 1'
#
loop_
_entity.id
_entity.type
_entity.pdbx_description
1 polymer ?
#
loop_
_entity_poly.entity_id
_entity_poly.type
_entity_poly.pdbx_seq_one_letter_code
_entity_poly.pdbx_strand_id
1 'polypeptide(L)'
;METLATSDINIIDNENSDTTMPTNIPEIESISDNNKDIEYLRTDDPVQLYYKDISKIAHRLTKEDKVKRVLRIAKEPVSLEAPISEDDNSLGDFIEDKKAEKPLDVAVYADLKKSMSKALNSLSPKEERVLRMRFGLGTNEDNTLELVGLRLY
;
A
#
# COMPACT_ATOMS: atom_id res chain seq x y z
N MET A 1 -19.16 -56.83 2.83
CA MET A 1 -19.40 -55.72 1.89
C MET A 1 -18.48 -54.59 2.34
N GLU A 2 -17.19 -54.69 1.99
CA GLU A 2 -16.49 -53.90 0.93
C GLU A 2 -16.47 -52.40 1.26
N THR A 3 -15.36 -51.87 1.83
CA THR A 3 -14.19 -51.21 1.17
C THR A 3 -14.62 -49.98 0.36
N LEU A 4 -14.10 -48.78 0.59
CA LEU A 4 -12.72 -48.35 0.34
C LEU A 4 -12.38 -47.10 1.18
N ALA A 5 -11.35 -47.23 2.01
CA ALA A 5 -10.49 -46.12 2.39
C ALA A 5 -9.46 -45.87 1.27
N THR A 6 -8.87 -44.67 1.30
CA THR A 6 -7.61 -44.21 0.67
C THR A 6 -7.81 -43.11 -0.37
N SER A 7 -7.49 -41.88 0.03
CA SER A 7 -6.83 -40.92 -0.85
C SER A 7 -6.10 -39.90 0.03
N ASP A 8 -4.82 -40.18 0.27
CA ASP A 8 -3.84 -39.20 0.71
C ASP A 8 -3.72 -38.11 -0.35
N ILE A 9 -4.17 -36.89 -0.07
CA ILE A 9 -3.88 -35.72 -0.91
C ILE A 9 -2.90 -34.85 -0.15
N ASN A 10 -1.67 -34.85 -0.66
CA ASN A 10 -0.52 -34.13 -0.15
C ASN A 10 -0.68 -32.64 -0.48
N ILE A 11 -0.75 -31.79 0.54
CA ILE A 11 -0.68 -30.33 0.39
C ILE A 11 0.79 -29.98 0.16
N ILE A 12 1.14 -29.58 -1.05
CA ILE A 12 2.47 -29.04 -1.35
C ILE A 12 2.43 -27.53 -1.11
N ASP A 13 3.18 -27.09 -0.11
CA ASP A 13 3.54 -25.69 0.10
C ASP A 13 4.35 -25.20 -1.11
N ASN A 14 3.78 -24.28 -1.91
CA ASN A 14 4.52 -23.60 -2.96
C ASN A 14 5.06 -22.29 -2.41
N GLU A 15 6.23 -22.36 -1.78
CA GLU A 15 7.06 -21.18 -1.53
C GLU A 15 7.73 -20.71 -2.83
N ASN A 16 7.50 -19.43 -3.15
CA ASN A 16 8.34 -18.54 -3.96
C ASN A 16 8.62 -18.92 -5.42
N SER A 17 7.90 -18.24 -6.31
CA SER A 17 8.55 -17.67 -7.50
C SER A 17 8.04 -16.25 -7.73
N ASP A 18 8.79 -15.29 -7.19
CA ASP A 18 8.99 -14.00 -7.84
C ASP A 18 9.18 -14.25 -9.33
N THR A 19 8.18 -13.91 -10.14
CA THR A 19 8.37 -13.74 -11.57
C THR A 19 7.84 -12.37 -11.89
N THR A 20 8.73 -11.39 -11.75
CA THR A 20 8.60 -10.07 -12.37
C THR A 20 8.10 -10.25 -13.80
N MET A 21 6.96 -9.65 -14.12
CA MET A 21 6.50 -9.51 -15.50
C MET A 21 7.67 -8.92 -16.31
N PRO A 22 8.15 -9.55 -17.39
CA PRO A 22 9.17 -8.94 -18.22
C PRO A 22 8.57 -7.71 -18.91
N THR A 23 8.84 -6.52 -18.36
CA THR A 23 8.62 -5.22 -18.99
C THR A 23 9.63 -5.06 -20.13
N ASN A 24 9.32 -5.64 -21.27
CA ASN A 24 9.92 -5.24 -22.53
C ASN A 24 8.83 -5.14 -23.60
N ILE A 25 8.10 -4.02 -23.59
CA ILE A 25 7.28 -3.61 -24.73
C ILE A 25 8.28 -2.95 -25.69
N PRO A 26 8.54 -3.51 -26.89
CA PRO A 26 9.39 -2.83 -27.86
C PRO A 26 8.70 -1.53 -28.29
N GLU A 27 9.42 -0.42 -28.23
CA GLU A 27 9.02 0.84 -28.84
C GLU A 27 8.80 0.60 -30.34
N ILE A 28 7.55 0.71 -30.80
CA ILE A 28 7.26 0.65 -32.23
C ILE A 28 7.52 2.06 -32.78
N GLU A 29 8.71 2.21 -33.39
CA GLU A 29 9.04 3.34 -34.27
C GLU A 29 8.00 3.45 -35.40
N SER A 30 7.74 4.70 -35.79
CA SER A 30 6.77 5.09 -36.82
C SER A 30 6.98 4.35 -38.15
N ILE A 31 6.08 3.43 -38.49
CA ILE A 31 6.03 2.85 -39.83
C ILE A 31 5.08 3.68 -40.69
N SER A 32 5.72 4.40 -41.62
CA SER A 32 5.22 5.00 -42.87
C SER A 32 3.86 4.50 -43.34
N ASP A 33 2.99 5.47 -43.63
CA ASP A 33 1.78 5.34 -44.45
C ASP A 33 2.01 4.41 -45.63
N ASN A 34 1.42 3.21 -45.59
CA ASN A 34 1.07 2.35 -46.74
C ASN A 34 0.42 1.06 -46.23
N ASN A 35 -0.81 1.16 -45.73
CA ASN A 35 -1.85 0.13 -45.88
C ASN A 35 -3.15 0.64 -45.24
N LYS A 36 -4.07 1.12 -46.08
CA LYS A 36 -5.40 1.60 -45.68
C LYS A 36 -6.38 0.49 -45.28
N ASP A 37 -5.97 -0.78 -45.25
CA ASP A 37 -6.82 -1.90 -44.90
C ASP A 37 -6.09 -2.80 -43.89
N ILE A 38 -5.87 -2.32 -42.66
CA ILE A 38 -5.72 -3.28 -41.55
C ILE A 38 -7.13 -3.80 -41.32
N GLU A 39 -7.36 -4.95 -41.94
CA GLU A 39 -8.52 -5.82 -41.83
C GLU A 39 -8.93 -6.00 -40.36
N TYR A 40 -9.75 -5.08 -39.89
CA TYR A 40 -10.51 -5.26 -38.67
C TYR A 40 -11.50 -6.41 -38.94
N LEU A 41 -11.38 -7.46 -38.12
CA LEU A 41 -12.43 -8.43 -37.78
C LEU A 41 -12.47 -9.73 -38.60
N ARG A 42 -11.49 -10.62 -38.39
CA ARG A 42 -11.89 -12.01 -38.11
C ARG A 42 -12.42 -12.05 -36.68
N THR A 43 -13.73 -11.92 -36.52
CA THR A 43 -14.43 -12.11 -35.24
C THR A 43 -14.22 -13.50 -34.63
N ASP A 44 -13.66 -14.41 -35.43
CA ASP A 44 -13.49 -15.83 -35.15
C ASP A 44 -12.07 -16.18 -34.65
N ASP A 45 -11.18 -15.20 -34.46
CA ASP A 45 -9.90 -15.45 -33.80
C ASP A 45 -10.16 -15.70 -32.29
N PRO A 46 -9.92 -16.93 -31.79
CA PRO A 46 -10.23 -17.30 -30.41
C PRO A 46 -9.43 -16.48 -29.39
N VAL A 47 -8.24 -15.98 -29.77
CA VAL A 47 -7.39 -15.16 -28.91
C VAL A 47 -7.98 -13.75 -28.76
N GLN A 48 -8.40 -13.11 -29.86
CA GLN A 48 -9.09 -11.81 -29.79
C GLN A 48 -10.42 -11.89 -29.03
N LEU A 49 -11.17 -12.98 -29.19
CA LEU A 49 -12.44 -13.18 -28.49
C LEU A 49 -12.21 -13.27 -26.97
N TYR A 50 -11.16 -13.99 -26.55
CA TYR A 50 -10.74 -14.08 -25.16
C TYR A 50 -10.40 -12.70 -24.57
N TYR A 51 -9.58 -11.89 -25.25
CA TYR A 51 -9.26 -10.53 -24.79
C TYR A 51 -10.48 -9.60 -24.75
N LYS A 52 -11.40 -9.72 -25.71
CA LYS A 52 -12.66 -8.97 -25.75
C LYS A 52 -13.56 -9.33 -24.57
N ASP A 53 -13.67 -10.60 -24.24
CA ASP A 53 -14.52 -11.07 -23.14
C ASP A 53 -13.92 -10.74 -21.77
N ILE A 54 -12.60 -10.85 -21.61
CA ILE A 54 -11.90 -10.31 -20.43
C ILE A 54 -12.16 -8.82 -20.28
N SER A 55 -12.04 -8.03 -21.36
CA SER A 55 -12.25 -6.59 -21.32
C SER A 55 -13.69 -6.24 -20.92
N LYS A 56 -14.71 -6.95 -21.43
CA LYS A 56 -16.10 -6.78 -21.00
C LYS A 56 -16.30 -7.15 -19.53
N ILE A 57 -15.70 -8.24 -19.06
CA ILE A 57 -15.77 -8.68 -17.67
C ILE A 57 -15.10 -7.63 -16.77
N ALA A 58 -13.91 -7.15 -17.13
CA ALA A 58 -13.22 -6.07 -16.42
C ALA A 58 -14.03 -4.76 -16.40
N HIS A 59 -14.66 -4.38 -17.52
CA HIS A 59 -15.53 -3.19 -17.58
C HIS A 59 -16.80 -3.34 -16.74
N ARG A 60 -17.34 -4.57 -16.62
CA ARG A 60 -18.48 -4.87 -15.74
C ARG A 60 -18.08 -4.90 -14.28
N LEU A 61 -16.98 -5.55 -13.93
CA LEU A 61 -16.40 -5.56 -12.58
C LEU A 61 -16.10 -4.13 -12.09
N THR A 62 -15.48 -3.29 -12.94
CA THR A 62 -15.23 -1.88 -12.61
C THR A 62 -16.52 -1.06 -12.47
N LYS A 63 -17.59 -1.39 -13.21
CA LYS A 63 -18.92 -0.78 -13.03
C LYS A 63 -19.60 -1.25 -11.74
N GLU A 64 -19.54 -2.54 -11.41
CA GLU A 64 -20.07 -3.07 -10.16
C GLU A 64 -19.40 -2.44 -8.95
N ASP A 65 -18.07 -2.26 -8.98
CA ASP A 65 -17.35 -1.57 -7.90
C ASP A 65 -17.75 -0.10 -7.79
N LYS A 66 -17.98 0.58 -8.92
CA LYS A 66 -18.52 1.95 -8.93
C LYS A 66 -19.92 2.00 -8.33
N VAL A 67 -20.80 1.07 -8.69
CA VAL A 67 -22.17 0.96 -8.14
C VAL A 67 -22.13 0.68 -6.63
N LYS A 68 -21.28 -0.24 -6.17
CA LYS A 68 -21.08 -0.53 -4.75
C LYS A 68 -20.56 0.68 -3.97
N ARG A 69 -19.65 1.47 -4.55
CA ARG A 69 -19.18 2.73 -3.94
C ARG A 69 -20.29 3.77 -3.84
N VAL A 70 -21.05 3.98 -4.92
CA VAL A 70 -22.19 4.91 -4.92
C VAL A 70 -23.24 4.47 -3.89
N LEU A 71 -23.53 3.17 -3.80
CA LEU A 71 -24.45 2.62 -2.80
C LEU A 71 -23.95 2.78 -1.36
N ARG A 72 -22.62 2.74 -1.12
CA ARG A 72 -22.03 3.03 0.21
C ARG A 72 -22.15 4.51 0.56
N ILE A 73 -21.94 5.41 -0.40
CA ILE A 73 -22.02 6.87 -0.20
C ILE A 73 -23.47 7.32 -0.02
N ALA A 74 -24.42 6.68 -0.70
CA ALA A 74 -25.84 7.01 -0.64
C ALA A 74 -26.52 6.58 0.69
N LYS A 75 -25.83 5.84 1.57
CA LYS A 75 -26.34 5.51 2.89
C LYS A 75 -26.20 6.73 3.81
N GLU A 76 -27.27 7.05 4.54
CA GLU A 76 -27.23 8.09 5.56
C GLU A 76 -26.26 7.71 6.68
N PRO A 77 -25.48 8.68 7.20
CA PRO A 77 -24.58 8.42 8.33
C PRO A 77 -25.39 8.04 9.56
N VAL A 78 -24.94 7.02 10.29
CA VAL A 78 -25.56 6.61 11.55
C VAL A 78 -25.05 7.52 12.67
N SER A 79 -25.94 7.92 13.57
CA SER A 79 -25.57 8.71 14.75
C SER A 79 -24.66 7.91 15.68
N LEU A 80 -23.61 8.55 16.20
CA LEU A 80 -22.75 7.95 17.23
C LEU A 80 -23.46 7.82 18.58
N GLU A 81 -24.53 8.60 18.82
CA GLU A 81 -25.36 8.51 20.02
C GLU A 81 -26.45 7.43 19.92
N ALA A 82 -26.54 6.74 18.78
CA ALA A 82 -27.53 5.68 18.61
C ALA A 82 -27.29 4.57 19.66
N PRO A 83 -28.31 4.18 20.45
CA PRO A 83 -28.16 3.13 21.44
C PRO A 83 -27.94 1.79 20.74
N ILE A 84 -26.97 1.01 21.22
CA ILE A 84 -26.68 -0.32 20.64
C ILE A 84 -27.13 -1.46 21.56
N SER A 85 -27.31 -1.17 22.85
CA SER A 85 -27.78 -2.09 23.91
C SER A 85 -28.73 -1.34 24.87
N GLU A 86 -29.38 -2.07 25.77
CA GLU A 86 -30.20 -1.51 26.86
C GLU A 86 -29.35 -0.82 27.95
N ASP A 87 -28.05 -1.13 28.00
CA ASP A 87 -27.10 -0.64 29.00
C ASP A 87 -26.47 0.71 28.60
N ASP A 88 -27.23 1.80 28.40
CA ASP A 88 -26.76 3.20 28.15
C ASP A 88 -25.60 3.42 27.15
N ASN A 89 -25.17 2.38 26.42
CA ASN A 89 -23.98 2.38 25.58
C ASN A 89 -24.34 2.84 24.18
N SER A 90 -23.60 3.83 23.71
CA SER A 90 -23.78 4.45 22.41
C SER A 90 -22.88 3.79 21.36
N LEU A 91 -23.23 3.94 20.08
CA LEU A 91 -22.41 3.42 18.98
C LEU A 91 -20.99 4.00 19.00
N GLY A 92 -20.83 5.24 19.46
CA GLY A 92 -19.54 5.91 19.62
C GLY A 92 -18.59 5.18 20.56
N ASP A 93 -19.10 4.54 21.61
CA ASP A 93 -18.28 3.85 22.62
C ASP A 93 -17.54 2.63 22.06
N PHE A 94 -17.99 2.09 20.92
CA PHE A 94 -17.39 0.94 20.24
C PHE A 94 -16.45 1.34 19.09
N ILE A 95 -16.31 2.63 18.79
CA ILE A 95 -15.44 3.10 17.71
C ILE A 95 -14.06 3.40 18.30
N GLU A 96 -13.10 2.54 17.98
CA GLU A 96 -11.69 2.77 18.27
C GLU A 96 -11.15 3.98 17.48
N ASP A 97 -10.47 4.90 18.17
CA ASP A 97 -9.68 5.94 17.52
C ASP A 97 -8.36 5.37 16.97
N LYS A 98 -8.35 5.08 15.68
CA LYS A 98 -7.16 4.57 14.97
C LYS A 98 -6.06 5.62 14.78
N LYS A 99 -6.32 6.89 15.08
CA LYS A 99 -5.31 7.96 15.02
C LYS A 99 -4.63 8.18 16.36
N ALA A 100 -5.16 7.63 17.45
CA ALA A 100 -4.55 7.74 18.76
C ALA A 100 -3.21 6.99 18.77
N GLU A 101 -2.17 7.66 19.26
CA GLU A 101 -0.87 7.02 19.45
C GLU A 101 -0.94 5.99 20.59
N LYS A 102 -0.38 4.81 20.36
CA LYS A 102 -0.36 3.77 21.38
C LYS A 102 0.64 4.16 22.47
N PRO A 103 0.29 4.04 23.76
CA PRO A 103 1.17 4.44 24.86
C PRO A 103 2.49 3.67 24.86
N LEU A 104 2.48 2.41 24.41
CA LEU A 104 3.68 1.60 24.23
C LEU A 104 4.62 2.21 23.18
N ASP A 105 4.10 2.59 22.02
CA ASP A 105 4.89 3.14 20.92
C ASP A 105 5.51 4.48 21.32
N VAL A 106 4.76 5.31 22.05
CA VAL A 106 5.25 6.57 22.63
C VAL A 106 6.40 6.32 23.61
N ALA A 107 6.27 5.33 24.51
CA ALA A 107 7.32 4.97 25.46
C ALA A 107 8.59 4.47 24.76
N VAL A 108 8.44 3.61 23.76
CA VAL A 108 9.56 3.10 22.95
C VAL A 108 10.27 4.23 22.23
N TYR A 109 9.52 5.16 21.63
CA TYR A 109 10.10 6.32 20.95
C TYR A 109 10.84 7.25 21.92
N ALA A 110 10.29 7.46 23.12
CA ALA A 110 10.95 8.26 24.16
C ALA A 110 12.28 7.62 24.60
N ASP A 111 12.29 6.30 24.81
CA ASP A 111 13.50 5.55 25.16
C ASP A 111 14.55 5.55 24.03
N LEU A 112 14.11 5.45 22.78
CA LEU A 112 14.97 5.59 21.62
C LEU A 112 15.64 6.98 21.58
N LYS A 113 14.84 8.04 21.77
CA LYS A 113 15.35 9.42 21.80
C LYS A 113 16.37 9.64 22.93
N LYS A 114 16.13 9.05 24.09
CA LYS A 114 17.06 9.09 25.23
C LYS A 114 18.36 8.35 24.94
N SER A 115 18.26 7.15 24.38
CA SER A 115 19.42 6.33 24.02
C SER A 115 20.26 7.00 22.93
N MET A 116 19.62 7.58 21.91
CA MET A 116 20.27 8.37 20.88
C MET A 116 20.99 9.58 21.46
N SER A 117 20.34 10.33 22.36
CA SER A 117 20.96 11.48 23.02
C SER A 117 22.20 11.07 23.84
N LYS A 118 22.15 9.93 24.53
CA LYS A 118 23.29 9.38 25.26
C LYS A 118 24.44 9.00 24.32
N ALA A 119 24.15 8.42 23.16
CA ALA A 119 25.15 8.07 22.16
C ALA A 119 25.79 9.33 21.55
N LEU A 120 24.99 10.36 21.23
CA LEU A 120 25.49 11.64 20.71
C LEU A 120 26.41 12.35 21.70
N ASN A 121 26.08 12.32 23.00
CA ASN A 121 26.91 12.90 24.07
C ASN A 121 28.26 12.19 24.26
N SER A 122 28.46 11.00 23.68
CA SER A 122 29.75 10.29 23.71
C SER A 122 30.74 10.77 22.65
N LEU A 123 30.26 11.55 21.67
CA LEU A 123 31.07 12.11 20.58
C LEU A 123 31.68 13.45 20.99
N SER A 124 32.60 13.97 20.18
CA SER A 124 33.10 15.32 20.38
C SER A 124 31.99 16.36 20.10
N PRO A 125 32.02 17.56 20.74
CA PRO A 125 31.00 18.59 20.55
C PRO A 125 30.80 19.00 19.08
N LYS A 126 31.86 18.88 18.27
CA LYS A 126 31.84 19.18 16.84
C LYS A 126 31.11 18.09 16.05
N GLU A 127 31.41 16.82 16.32
CA GLU A 127 30.77 15.68 15.66
C GLU A 127 29.30 15.56 16.03
N GLU A 128 28.97 15.73 17.32
CA GLU A 128 27.59 15.76 17.78
C GLU A 128 26.80 16.84 17.03
N ARG A 129 27.35 18.06 16.91
CA ARG A 129 26.66 19.16 16.26
C ARG A 129 26.48 18.93 14.76
N VAL A 130 27.49 18.38 14.09
CA VAL A 130 27.37 17.97 12.67
C VAL A 130 26.23 16.97 12.49
N LEU A 131 26.16 15.93 13.33
CA LEU A 131 25.12 14.90 13.23
C LEU A 131 23.72 15.45 13.53
N ARG A 132 23.58 16.27 14.58
CA ARG A 132 22.30 16.89 14.90
C ARG A 132 21.78 17.77 13.77
N MET A 133 22.66 18.56 13.16
CA MET A 133 22.29 19.43 12.04
C MET A 133 22.00 18.66 10.76
N ARG A 134 22.77 17.59 10.47
CA ARG A 134 22.59 16.78 9.27
C ARG A 134 21.29 15.99 9.29
N PHE A 135 20.92 15.42 10.44
CA PHE A 135 19.78 14.51 10.57
C PHE A 135 18.57 15.13 11.28
N GLY A 136 18.59 16.43 11.59
CA GLY A 136 17.48 17.08 12.30
C GLY A 136 17.25 16.56 13.72
N LEU A 137 18.32 16.19 14.44
CA LEU A 137 18.17 15.54 15.74
C LEU A 137 17.97 16.60 16.83
N GLY A 138 16.69 16.87 17.13
CA GLY A 138 16.26 17.93 18.04
C GLY A 138 15.89 19.24 17.33
N THR A 139 15.96 19.27 16.00
CA THR A 139 15.49 20.37 15.14
C THR A 139 14.61 19.78 14.05
N ASN A 140 13.51 20.42 13.66
CA ASN A 140 12.58 19.85 12.68
C ASN A 140 13.08 19.89 11.22
N GLU A 141 14.35 20.23 11.00
CA GLU A 141 14.95 20.42 9.68
C GLU A 141 16.30 19.70 9.59
N ASP A 142 16.45 18.90 8.54
CA ASP A 142 17.71 18.32 8.11
C ASP A 142 18.47 19.29 7.21
N ASN A 143 19.80 19.21 7.22
CA ASN A 143 20.66 20.13 6.46
C ASN A 143 21.61 19.35 5.57
N THR A 144 21.94 19.88 4.39
CA THR A 144 23.01 19.33 3.54
C THR A 144 24.37 19.44 4.22
N LEU A 145 25.31 18.54 3.90
CA LEU A 145 26.67 18.64 4.45
C LEU A 145 27.34 19.99 4.11
N GLU A 146 27.00 20.56 2.95
CA GLU A 146 27.41 21.90 2.54
C GLU A 146 26.90 22.98 3.51
N LEU A 147 25.59 22.98 3.81
CA LEU A 147 24.99 23.93 4.76
C LEU A 147 25.50 23.72 6.19
N VAL A 148 25.75 22.46 6.58
CA VAL A 148 26.36 22.14 7.88
C VAL A 148 27.78 22.70 7.96
N GLY A 149 28.57 22.58 6.88
CA GLY A 149 29.89 23.19 6.77
C GLY A 149 29.86 24.71 6.92
N LEU A 150 28.96 25.39 6.20
CA LEU A 150 28.81 26.85 6.24
C LEU A 150 28.37 27.39 7.60
N ARG A 151 27.62 26.61 8.40
CA ARG A 151 27.13 27.03 9.71
C ARG A 151 28.10 26.72 10.86
N LEU A 152 29.13 25.91 10.63
CA LEU A 152 30.08 25.45 11.65
C LEU A 152 31.47 26.09 11.52
N TYR A 153 31.74 26.79 10.43
CA TYR A 153 32.98 27.51 10.15
C TYR A 153 32.66 28.92 9.65
#